data_AF-X1AMW2-F1
#
_entry.id   AF-X1AMW2-F1
#
_cell.length_a   1.000
_cell.length_b   1.000
_cell.length_c   1.000
_cell.angle_alpha   90.00
_cell.angle_beta   90.00
_cell.angle_gamma   90.00
#
_symmetry.space_group_name_H-M   'P 1'
#
loop_
_entity.id
_entity.type
_entity.pdbx_description
1 polymer ?
#
loop_
_entity_poly.entity_id
_entity_poly.type
_entity_poly.pdbx_seq_one_letter_code
_entity_poly.pdbx_strand_id
1 'polypeptide(L)'
;MTFSKSMPHGEAFNNLQTVMMTRIEEDDVFVHAPDIQLLNNESISQILYWKPNIVLAGGPPLYLSKLSKDQVERAWYNAIKLSQKVNTLILDHHLMRSCEGVKCLEHLSSETGRKIICGADFMKKPKMLLEAKRESLYKDMPVPERWHEAYAEGEVSTDYYWNLAKKLYKHLRLNDYYREYSCPAC
;
A
#
# COMPACT_ATOMS: atom_id res chain seq x y z
N MET A 1 -18.55 -15.62 -2.30
CA MET A 1 -18.10 -14.25 -1.97
C MET A 1 -19.02 -13.64 -0.91
N THR A 2 -18.47 -12.93 0.06
CA THR A 2 -19.20 -12.29 1.17
C THR A 2 -18.65 -10.89 1.40
N PHE A 3 -19.51 -9.95 1.76
CA PHE A 3 -19.11 -8.58 2.09
C PHE A 3 -19.21 -8.32 3.59
N SER A 4 -18.36 -7.45 4.11
CA SER A 4 -18.52 -6.93 5.47
C SER A 4 -19.67 -5.91 5.51
N LYS A 5 -20.10 -5.57 6.72
CA LYS A 5 -20.77 -4.28 6.93
C LYS A 5 -19.83 -3.12 6.56
N SER A 6 -20.38 -1.91 6.48
CA SER A 6 -19.61 -0.68 6.42
C SER A 6 -18.61 -0.61 7.58
N MET A 7 -17.31 -0.48 7.26
CA MET A 7 -16.21 -0.40 8.23
C MET A 7 -15.52 0.96 8.15
N PRO A 8 -14.98 1.50 9.25
CA PRO A 8 -14.24 2.75 9.22
C PRO A 8 -13.04 2.74 8.26
N HIS A 9 -12.87 3.83 7.51
CA HIS A 9 -11.65 4.13 6.78
C HIS A 9 -10.59 4.62 7.77
N GLY A 10 -9.74 3.72 8.27
CA GLY A 10 -8.79 4.07 9.33
C GLY A 10 -9.45 4.28 10.70
N GLU A 11 -9.13 5.38 11.39
CA GLU A 11 -9.65 5.65 12.75
C GLU A 11 -11.17 5.93 12.71
N ALA A 12 -11.92 5.40 13.69
CA ALA A 12 -13.37 5.60 13.74
C ALA A 12 -13.78 6.96 14.35
N PHE A 13 -12.92 7.58 15.17
CA PHE A 13 -13.24 8.83 15.84
C PHE A 13 -13.19 10.00 14.86
N ASN A 14 -14.31 10.73 14.72
CA ASN A 14 -14.47 11.88 13.81
C ASN A 14 -14.23 11.57 12.31
N ASN A 15 -14.29 10.31 11.88
CA ASN A 15 -14.25 9.95 10.47
C ASN A 15 -15.57 9.33 10.02
N LEU A 16 -16.22 9.94 9.04
CA LEU A 16 -17.46 9.44 8.43
C LEU A 16 -17.20 8.56 7.20
N GLN A 17 -15.96 8.50 6.71
CA GLN A 17 -15.61 7.69 5.56
C GLN A 17 -15.55 6.23 5.96
N THR A 18 -16.19 5.40 5.14
CA THR A 18 -16.25 3.97 5.36
C THR A 18 -15.92 3.19 4.10
N VAL A 19 -15.50 1.95 4.30
CA VAL A 19 -15.12 1.00 3.27
C VAL A 19 -15.85 -0.32 3.49
N MET A 20 -15.96 -1.11 2.43
CA MET A 20 -16.50 -2.46 2.48
C MET A 20 -15.39 -3.44 2.15
N MET A 21 -15.19 -4.41 3.04
CA MET A 21 -14.23 -5.49 2.82
C MET A 21 -14.92 -6.63 2.09
N THR A 22 -14.16 -7.35 1.27
CA THR A 22 -14.65 -8.47 0.49
C THR A 22 -13.91 -9.73 0.87
N ARG A 23 -14.65 -10.79 1.20
CA ARG A 23 -14.15 -12.15 1.38
C ARG A 23 -14.47 -12.97 0.14
N ILE A 24 -13.47 -13.60 -0.42
CA ILE A 24 -13.56 -14.55 -1.52
C ILE A 24 -13.08 -15.89 -0.98
N GLU A 25 -13.85 -16.93 -1.20
CA GLU A 25 -13.55 -18.29 -0.72
C GLU A 25 -13.73 -19.25 -1.89
N GLU A 26 -12.65 -19.96 -2.18
CA GLU A 26 -12.60 -21.16 -3.02
C GLU A 26 -11.83 -22.23 -2.23
N ASP A 27 -10.70 -22.74 -2.74
CA ASP A 27 -9.79 -23.60 -1.99
C ASP A 27 -9.06 -22.84 -0.87
N ASP A 28 -8.81 -21.55 -1.09
CA ASP A 28 -8.24 -20.60 -0.13
C ASP A 28 -9.24 -19.48 0.18
N VAL A 29 -9.10 -18.87 1.36
CA VAL A 29 -9.83 -17.67 1.74
C VAL A 29 -8.96 -16.43 1.52
N PHE A 30 -9.39 -15.57 0.61
CA PHE A 30 -8.77 -14.27 0.32
C PHE A 30 -9.66 -13.15 0.85
N VAL A 31 -9.06 -12.18 1.54
CA VAL A 31 -9.76 -10.97 2.01
C VAL A 31 -9.12 -9.73 1.41
N HIS A 32 -9.92 -8.94 0.71
CA HIS A 32 -9.59 -7.58 0.31
C HIS A 32 -10.20 -6.59 1.30
N ALA A 33 -9.34 -5.85 2.00
CA ALA A 33 -9.69 -4.82 2.96
C ALA A 33 -9.17 -3.46 2.46
N PRO A 34 -9.86 -2.83 1.49
CA PRO A 34 -9.39 -1.60 0.89
C PRO A 34 -9.33 -0.48 1.94
N ASP A 35 -8.18 0.18 2.04
CA ASP A 35 -8.00 1.42 2.77
C ASP A 35 -8.49 1.44 4.25
N ILE A 36 -8.34 0.31 4.94
CA ILE A 36 -8.65 0.21 6.38
C ILE A 36 -7.56 0.79 7.29
N GLN A 37 -6.36 1.05 6.74
CA GLN A 37 -5.17 1.66 7.39
C GLN A 37 -4.63 0.95 8.64
N LEU A 38 -5.25 -0.18 9.03
CA LEU A 38 -4.97 -0.96 10.24
C LEU A 38 -5.24 -0.20 11.57
N LEU A 39 -5.94 0.93 11.53
CA LEU A 39 -6.18 1.78 12.71
C LEU A 39 -7.41 1.37 13.55
N ASN A 40 -8.31 0.55 13.00
CA ASN A 40 -9.55 0.17 13.66
C ASN A 40 -9.59 -1.32 14.04
N ASN A 41 -9.65 -1.60 15.34
CA ASN A 41 -9.61 -2.97 15.87
C ASN A 41 -10.82 -3.82 15.47
N GLU A 42 -11.98 -3.20 15.22
CA GLU A 42 -13.19 -3.91 14.80
C GLU A 42 -13.03 -4.46 13.38
N SER A 43 -12.47 -3.67 12.47
CA SER A 43 -12.15 -4.08 11.10
C SER A 43 -11.17 -5.26 11.10
N ILE A 44 -10.14 -5.20 11.95
CA ILE A 44 -9.17 -6.30 12.13
C ILE A 44 -9.84 -7.55 12.69
N SER A 45 -10.74 -7.39 13.68
CA SER A 45 -11.48 -8.52 14.25
C SER A 45 -12.38 -9.19 13.22
N GLN A 46 -13.03 -8.42 12.35
CA GLN A 46 -13.83 -8.94 11.24
C GLN A 46 -12.98 -9.74 10.25
N ILE A 47 -11.79 -9.25 9.89
CA ILE A 47 -10.86 -9.98 9.00
C ILE A 47 -10.46 -11.30 9.65
N LEU A 48 -10.07 -11.28 10.92
CA LEU A 48 -9.66 -12.50 11.65
C LEU A 48 -10.80 -13.51 11.79
N TYR A 49 -12.04 -13.04 11.98
CA TYR A 49 -13.23 -13.89 12.04
C TYR A 49 -13.43 -14.69 10.75
N TRP A 50 -13.12 -14.09 9.60
CA TRP A 50 -13.19 -14.74 8.29
C TRP A 50 -12.10 -15.79 8.05
N LYS A 51 -11.10 -15.90 8.94
CA LYS A 51 -9.98 -16.86 8.90
C LYS A 51 -9.28 -16.94 7.52
N PRO A 52 -8.76 -15.83 6.98
CA PRO A 52 -8.16 -15.80 5.66
C PRO A 52 -6.79 -16.49 5.59
N ASN A 53 -6.51 -17.09 4.43
CA ASN A 53 -5.18 -17.51 4.03
C ASN A 53 -4.34 -16.30 3.59
N ILE A 54 -4.97 -15.37 2.87
CA ILE A 54 -4.32 -14.18 2.30
C ILE A 54 -5.17 -12.94 2.60
N VAL A 55 -4.52 -11.87 3.04
CA VAL A 55 -5.15 -10.55 3.23
C VAL A 55 -4.43 -9.52 2.38
N LEU A 56 -5.19 -8.75 1.59
CA LEU A 56 -4.75 -7.52 0.95
C LEU A 56 -5.39 -6.33 1.65
N ALA A 57 -4.59 -5.49 2.30
CA ALA A 57 -5.07 -4.34 3.05
C ALA A 57 -4.30 -3.05 2.73
N GLY A 58 -4.98 -1.91 2.85
CA GLY A 58 -4.29 -0.61 2.91
C GLY A 58 -3.56 -0.46 4.25
N GLY A 59 -2.25 -0.20 4.21
CA GLY A 59 -1.48 0.09 5.43
C GLY A 59 -1.64 1.53 5.92
N PRO A 60 -1.06 1.90 7.08
CA PRO A 60 -1.18 3.24 7.62
C PRO A 60 -0.49 4.30 6.74
N PRO A 61 -1.06 5.52 6.60
CA PRO A 61 -0.47 6.61 5.80
C PRO A 61 0.68 7.31 6.52
N LEU A 62 1.84 6.65 6.59
CA LEU A 62 3.03 7.16 7.30
C LEU A 62 3.54 8.51 6.76
N TYR A 63 3.27 8.83 5.48
CA TYR A 63 3.65 10.09 4.86
C TYR A 63 2.80 11.28 5.31
N LEU A 64 1.65 11.03 5.96
CA LEU A 64 0.82 12.09 6.53
C LEU A 64 1.33 12.37 7.95
N SER A 65 1.76 13.61 8.21
CA SER A 65 2.17 14.11 9.53
C SER A 65 1.03 14.15 10.58
N LYS A 66 -0.11 13.51 10.30
CA LYS A 66 -1.35 13.57 11.09
C LYS A 66 -1.56 12.36 12.00
N LEU A 67 -0.78 11.29 11.85
CA LEU A 67 -0.92 10.12 12.72
C LEU A 67 -0.26 10.38 14.06
N SER A 68 -1.02 10.23 15.14
CA SER A 68 -0.47 10.25 16.49
C SER A 68 0.40 9.01 16.73
N LYS A 69 1.25 9.07 17.76
CA LYS A 69 2.07 7.93 18.17
C LYS A 69 1.21 6.69 18.47
N ASP A 70 0.11 6.87 19.19
CA ASP A 70 -0.83 5.80 19.54
C ASP A 70 -1.45 5.15 18.30
N GLN A 71 -1.70 5.93 17.25
CA GLN A 71 -2.24 5.42 15.99
C GLN A 71 -1.21 4.56 15.25
N VAL A 72 0.04 5.00 15.20
CA VAL A 72 1.13 4.22 14.61
C VAL A 72 1.34 2.92 15.39
N GLU A 73 1.40 2.99 16.71
CA GLU A 73 1.55 1.80 17.58
C GLU A 73 0.38 0.82 17.42
N ARG A 74 -0.86 1.33 17.28
CA ARG A 74 -2.04 0.50 17.04
C ARG A 74 -2.00 -0.16 15.66
N ALA A 75 -1.68 0.59 14.60
CA ALA A 75 -1.53 0.03 13.26
C ALA A 75 -0.48 -1.08 13.24
N TRP A 76 0.65 -0.86 13.92
CA TRP A 76 1.71 -1.85 14.09
C TRP A 76 1.20 -3.13 14.76
N TYR A 77 0.57 -3.01 15.92
CA TYR A 77 0.04 -4.15 16.66
C TYR A 77 -1.03 -4.92 15.88
N ASN A 78 -1.89 -4.22 15.14
CA ASN A 78 -2.89 -4.83 14.28
C ASN A 78 -2.26 -5.55 13.09
N ALA A 79 -1.19 -5.00 12.51
CA ALA A 79 -0.42 -5.66 11.46
C ALA A 79 0.22 -6.96 11.98
N ILE A 80 0.81 -6.94 13.18
CA ILE A 80 1.34 -8.13 13.86
C ILE A 80 0.24 -9.18 14.03
N LYS A 81 -0.91 -8.79 14.62
CA LYS A 81 -2.05 -9.69 14.83
C LYS A 81 -2.50 -10.39 13.56
N LEU A 82 -2.66 -9.62 12.47
CA LEU A 82 -3.03 -10.18 11.18
C LEU A 82 -1.96 -11.15 10.68
N SER A 83 -0.68 -10.73 10.68
CA SER A 83 0.42 -11.54 10.15
C SER A 83 0.56 -12.91 10.83
N GLN A 84 0.23 -13.01 12.12
CA GLN A 84 0.29 -14.26 12.88
C GLN A 84 -0.82 -15.25 12.54
N LYS A 85 -1.88 -14.80 11.86
CA LYS A 85 -3.10 -15.59 11.59
C LYS A 85 -3.34 -15.85 10.11
N VAL A 86 -2.47 -15.35 9.24
CA VAL A 86 -2.59 -15.50 7.79
C VAL A 86 -1.27 -16.01 7.21
N ASN A 87 -1.35 -16.71 6.07
CA ASN A 87 -0.16 -17.22 5.39
C ASN A 87 0.59 -16.11 4.64
N THR A 88 -0.13 -15.11 4.13
CA THR A 88 0.45 -13.94 3.45
C THR A 88 -0.35 -12.69 3.78
N LEU A 89 0.33 -11.68 4.32
CA LEU A 89 -0.24 -10.34 4.52
C LEU A 89 0.33 -9.40 3.46
N ILE A 90 -0.54 -8.83 2.64
CA ILE A 90 -0.19 -7.85 1.63
C ILE A 90 -0.62 -6.48 2.14
N LEU A 91 0.34 -5.60 2.42
CA LEU A 91 0.06 -4.20 2.79
C LEU A 91 0.49 -3.27 1.65
N ASP A 92 -0.44 -2.47 1.16
CA ASP A 92 -0.20 -1.57 0.02
C ASP A 92 -0.91 -0.21 0.20
N HIS A 93 -1.14 0.49 -0.90
CA HIS A 93 -1.80 1.78 -1.01
C HIS A 93 -1.06 2.87 -0.23
N HIS A 94 -1.57 3.32 0.92
CA HIS A 94 -0.96 4.43 1.67
C HIS A 94 0.43 4.13 2.19
N LEU A 95 0.68 2.89 2.62
CA LEU A 95 1.99 2.50 3.14
C LEU A 95 3.06 2.69 2.06
N MET A 96 2.77 2.31 0.82
CA MET A 96 3.70 2.37 -0.30
C MET A 96 3.85 3.75 -0.92
N ARG A 97 3.14 4.76 -0.42
CA ARG A 97 3.34 6.18 -0.77
C ARG A 97 4.51 6.83 -0.05
N SER A 98 5.22 6.10 0.81
CA SER A 98 6.43 6.57 1.47
C SER A 98 7.51 5.48 1.47
N CYS A 99 8.78 5.90 1.50
CA CYS A 99 9.91 4.99 1.61
C CYS A 99 9.94 4.24 2.94
N GLU A 100 9.51 4.91 4.01
CA GLU A 100 9.36 4.35 5.35
C GLU A 100 8.39 3.17 5.34
N GLY A 101 7.39 3.18 4.45
CA GLY A 101 6.50 2.05 4.28
C GLY A 101 7.19 0.77 3.81
N VAL A 102 8.20 0.87 2.95
CA VAL A 102 9.01 -0.29 2.53
C VAL A 102 9.79 -0.85 3.72
N LYS A 103 10.44 0.03 4.49
CA LYS A 103 11.16 -0.36 5.71
C LYS A 103 10.22 -0.98 6.76
N CYS A 104 9.00 -0.44 6.87
CA CYS A 104 7.96 -0.95 7.76
C CYS A 104 7.56 -2.39 7.40
N LEU A 105 7.38 -2.71 6.11
CA LEU A 105 7.13 -4.08 5.64
C LEU A 105 8.26 -5.04 6.03
N GLU A 106 9.50 -4.66 5.75
CA GLU A 106 10.69 -5.46 6.05
C GLU A 106 10.84 -5.70 7.55
N HIS A 107 10.66 -4.64 8.34
CA HIS A 107 10.71 -4.71 9.80
C HIS A 107 9.62 -5.63 10.36
N LEU A 108 8.37 -5.49 9.89
CA LEU A 108 7.26 -6.32 10.36
C LEU A 108 7.46 -7.80 9.96
N SER A 109 7.97 -8.06 8.75
CA SER A 109 8.31 -9.40 8.30
C SER A 109 9.41 -10.03 9.16
N SER A 110 10.46 -9.26 9.45
CA SER A 110 11.57 -9.69 10.32
C SER A 110 11.13 -9.94 11.76
N GLU A 111 10.29 -9.06 12.33
CA GLU A 111 9.83 -9.17 13.72
C GLU A 111 8.93 -10.39 13.92
N THR A 112 8.04 -10.65 12.97
CA THR A 112 7.03 -11.70 13.12
C THR A 112 7.48 -13.05 12.57
N GLY A 113 8.52 -13.08 11.74
CA GLY A 113 8.93 -14.26 10.97
C GLY A 113 7.88 -14.69 9.94
N ARG A 114 6.99 -13.76 9.52
CA ARG A 114 5.87 -14.03 8.61
C ARG A 114 6.06 -13.35 7.26
N LYS A 115 5.36 -13.87 6.25
CA LYS A 115 5.39 -13.32 4.89
C LYS A 115 4.50 -12.09 4.80
N ILE A 116 5.14 -10.93 4.83
CA ILE A 116 4.50 -9.61 4.73
C ILE A 116 5.13 -8.88 3.56
N ILE A 117 4.32 -8.49 2.57
CA ILE A 117 4.79 -7.99 1.28
C ILE A 117 3.85 -6.88 0.75
N CYS A 118 4.23 -6.20 -0.32
CA CYS A 118 3.30 -5.33 -1.07
C CYS A 118 2.71 -6.03 -2.30
N GLY A 119 1.77 -5.40 -2.98
CA GLY A 119 1.11 -5.95 -4.17
C GLY A 119 2.10 -6.22 -5.31
N ALA A 120 3.06 -5.33 -5.55
CA ALA A 120 4.11 -5.56 -6.53
C ALA A 120 4.92 -6.84 -6.25
N ASP A 121 5.30 -7.08 -5.00
CA ASP A 121 6.02 -8.29 -4.58
C ASP A 121 5.18 -9.55 -4.78
N PHE A 122 3.89 -9.50 -4.42
CA PHE A 122 2.95 -10.61 -4.63
C PHE A 122 2.83 -10.96 -6.13
N MET A 123 2.78 -9.93 -6.98
CA MET A 123 2.74 -10.08 -8.44
C MET A 123 4.11 -10.39 -9.07
N LYS A 124 5.17 -10.49 -8.27
CA LYS A 124 6.56 -10.67 -8.73
C LYS A 124 6.99 -9.60 -9.73
N LYS A 125 6.57 -8.35 -9.49
CA LYS A 125 6.90 -7.17 -10.29
C LYS A 125 7.81 -6.24 -9.48
N PRO A 126 8.67 -5.45 -10.15
CA PRO A 126 9.41 -4.38 -9.48
C PRO A 126 8.46 -3.39 -8.80
N LYS A 127 8.83 -2.94 -7.59
CA LYS A 127 8.10 -1.87 -6.89
C LYS A 127 8.33 -0.55 -7.63
N MET A 128 7.33 -0.07 -8.36
CA MET A 128 7.37 1.27 -8.95
C MET A 128 6.82 2.26 -7.92
N LEU A 129 7.66 2.69 -6.96
CA LEU A 129 7.28 3.62 -5.87
C LEU A 129 6.96 5.04 -6.38
N LEU A 130 6.02 5.16 -7.31
CA LEU A 130 5.69 6.41 -8.01
C LEU A 130 5.27 7.50 -7.04
N GLU A 131 4.43 7.16 -6.06
CA GLU A 131 3.95 8.11 -5.08
C GLU A 131 5.02 8.52 -4.07
N ALA A 132 5.83 7.57 -3.58
CA ALA A 132 6.93 7.91 -2.67
C ALA A 132 8.01 8.76 -3.35
N LYS A 133 8.13 8.66 -4.68
CA LYS A 133 9.07 9.43 -5.50
C LYS A 133 8.41 10.59 -6.23
N ARG A 134 7.18 10.97 -5.87
CA ARG A 134 6.36 11.94 -6.63
C ARG A 134 7.13 13.25 -6.88
N GLU A 135 7.78 13.80 -5.86
CA GLU A 135 8.54 15.05 -5.99
C GLU A 135 9.70 14.95 -6.97
N SER A 136 10.48 13.88 -6.94
CA SER A 136 11.58 13.69 -7.90
C SER A 136 11.03 13.44 -9.29
N LEU A 137 9.95 12.66 -9.42
CA LEU A 137 9.34 12.36 -10.72
C LEU A 137 8.76 13.62 -11.38
N TYR A 138 8.19 14.57 -10.65
CA TYR A 138 7.76 15.84 -11.22
C TYR A 138 8.93 16.74 -11.65
N LYS A 139 10.10 16.62 -11.01
CA LYS A 139 11.32 17.33 -11.44
C LYS A 139 11.90 16.69 -12.70
N ASP A 140 11.95 15.36 -12.75
CA ASP A 140 12.54 14.59 -13.85
C ASP A 140 11.62 14.50 -15.07
N MET A 141 10.30 14.53 -14.84
CA MET A 141 9.24 14.38 -15.84
C MET A 141 8.19 15.47 -15.63
N PRO A 142 8.53 16.75 -15.88
CA PRO A 142 7.64 17.86 -15.61
C PRO A 142 6.35 17.74 -16.42
N VAL A 143 5.23 18.08 -15.77
CA VAL A 143 3.90 18.14 -16.39
C VAL A 143 3.63 19.60 -16.78
N PRO A 144 3.46 19.92 -18.08
CA PRO A 144 3.15 21.27 -18.52
C PRO A 144 1.85 21.81 -17.93
N GLU A 145 1.76 23.14 -17.71
CA GLU A 145 0.61 23.80 -17.06
C GLU A 145 -0.75 23.45 -17.67
N ARG A 146 -0.82 23.32 -19.00
CA ARG A 146 -2.05 22.96 -19.75
C ARG A 146 -2.21 21.47 -20.06
N TRP A 147 -1.37 20.62 -19.47
CA TRP A 147 -1.33 19.20 -19.86
C TRP A 147 -2.63 18.48 -19.53
N HIS A 148 -3.28 18.81 -18.41
CA HIS A 148 -4.51 18.15 -17.98
C HIS A 148 -5.69 18.50 -18.89
N GLU A 149 -5.82 19.77 -19.28
CA GLU A 149 -6.83 20.25 -20.22
C GLU A 149 -6.62 19.61 -21.59
N ALA A 150 -5.40 19.69 -22.12
CA ALA A 150 -5.04 19.09 -23.40
C ALA A 150 -5.26 17.56 -23.41
N TYR A 151 -5.01 16.88 -22.28
CA TYR A 151 -5.29 15.44 -22.14
C TYR A 151 -6.79 15.14 -22.14
N ALA A 152 -7.59 15.95 -21.45
CA ALA A 152 -9.05 15.83 -21.45
C ALA A 152 -9.67 16.10 -22.83
N GLU A 153 -9.06 16.98 -23.61
CA GLU A 153 -9.44 17.30 -24.99
C GLU A 153 -8.91 16.28 -26.02
N GLY A 154 -8.03 15.35 -25.60
CA GLY A 154 -7.43 14.33 -26.46
C GLY A 154 -6.28 14.83 -27.34
N GLU A 155 -5.76 16.04 -27.07
CA GLU A 155 -4.65 16.66 -27.82
C GLU A 155 -3.28 16.07 -27.44
N VAL A 156 -3.16 15.55 -26.21
CA VAL A 156 -1.95 14.89 -25.71
C VAL A 156 -2.28 13.53 -25.09
N SER A 157 -1.28 12.67 -24.98
CA SER A 157 -1.41 11.34 -24.35
C SER A 157 -0.40 11.14 -23.22
N THR A 158 -0.48 10.01 -22.55
CA THR A 158 0.49 9.59 -21.53
C THR A 158 1.73 8.91 -22.12
N ASP A 159 1.83 8.75 -23.44
CA ASP A 159 2.87 7.96 -24.10
C ASP A 159 4.27 8.52 -23.84
N TYR A 160 4.42 9.84 -23.80
CA TYR A 160 5.68 10.49 -23.46
C TYR A 160 6.21 10.01 -22.10
N TYR A 161 5.38 10.05 -21.05
CA TYR A 161 5.76 9.61 -19.71
C TYR A 161 5.99 8.10 -19.65
N TRP A 162 5.18 7.29 -20.33
CA TRP A 162 5.41 5.85 -20.40
C TRP A 162 6.73 5.49 -21.07
N ASN A 163 7.09 6.18 -22.15
CA ASN A 163 8.35 5.96 -22.85
C ASN A 163 9.55 6.42 -22.02
N LEU A 164 9.41 7.51 -21.26
CA LEU A 164 10.44 7.97 -20.34
C LEU A 164 10.60 7.02 -19.14
N ALA A 165 9.49 6.62 -18.53
CA ALA A 165 9.46 5.63 -17.46
C ALA A 165 10.08 4.30 -17.89
N LYS A 166 9.78 3.80 -19.10
CA LYS A 166 10.43 2.60 -19.65
C LYS A 166 11.95 2.73 -19.72
N LYS A 167 12.49 3.90 -20.03
CA LYS A 167 13.94 4.14 -20.04
C LYS A 167 14.52 4.16 -18.63
N LEU A 168 13.87 4.89 -17.71
CA LEU A 168 14.28 4.98 -16.30
C LEU A 168 14.23 3.62 -15.60
N TYR A 169 13.24 2.78 -15.94
CA TYR A 169 12.99 1.50 -15.29
C TYR A 169 13.51 0.29 -16.07
N LYS A 170 14.11 0.46 -17.26
CA LYS A 170 14.73 -0.63 -18.05
C LYS A 170 15.80 -1.38 -17.28
N HIS A 171 16.45 -0.70 -16.34
CA HIS A 171 17.54 -1.22 -15.52
C HIS A 171 17.08 -1.76 -14.16
N LEU A 172 15.80 -1.64 -13.79
CA LEU A 172 15.31 -2.19 -12.53
C LEU A 172 15.21 -3.72 -12.60
N ARG A 173 16.29 -4.42 -12.23
CA ARG A 173 16.20 -5.83 -11.88
C ARG A 173 15.56 -5.95 -10.49
N LEU A 174 14.79 -7.02 -10.27
CA LEU A 174 14.13 -7.31 -8.98
C LEU A 174 15.10 -7.25 -7.77
N ASN A 175 16.39 -7.53 -7.98
CA ASN A 175 17.41 -7.58 -6.91
C ASN A 175 18.12 -6.26 -6.63
N ASP A 176 18.08 -5.28 -7.54
CA ASP A 176 18.79 -4.00 -7.36
C ASP A 176 18.00 -3.03 -6.45
N TYR A 177 16.70 -3.30 -6.25
CA TYR A 177 15.79 -2.48 -5.45
C TYR A 177 16.11 -2.50 -3.95
N TYR A 178 16.69 -3.59 -3.45
CA TYR A 178 17.06 -3.75 -2.03
C TYR A 178 18.49 -3.28 -1.72
N ARG A 179 19.31 -2.96 -2.74
CA ARG A 179 20.73 -2.61 -2.57
C ARG A 179 21.11 -1.17 -2.89
N GLU A 180 20.46 -0.51 -3.87
CA GLU A 180 20.94 0.79 -4.37
C GLU A 180 20.05 2.00 -4.06
N TYR A 181 18.82 1.80 -3.57
CA TYR A 181 17.92 2.90 -3.28
C TYR A 181 17.64 3.00 -1.79
N SER A 182 18.70 3.25 -1.02
CA SER A 182 18.60 3.98 0.24
C SER A 182 17.79 5.23 -0.08
N CYS A 183 16.53 5.27 0.38
CA CYS A 183 15.76 6.50 0.31
C CYS A 183 16.63 7.61 0.92
N PRO A 184 16.81 8.76 0.23
CA PRO A 184 17.60 9.85 0.79
C PRO A 184 17.10 10.12 2.20
N ALA A 185 18.03 10.18 3.15
CA ALA A 185 17.71 10.48 4.53
C ALA A 185 16.91 11.78 4.58
N CYS A 186 15.76 11.74 5.24
CA CYS A 186 14.96 12.91 5.59
C CYS A 186 15.77 13.85 6.47
#